data_AF-A0A5K1DID7-F1
#
_entry.id   AF-A0A5K1DID7-F1
#
_cell.length_a   1.000
_cell.length_b   1.000
_cell.length_c   1.000
_cell.angle_alpha   90.00
_cell.angle_beta   90.00
_cell.angle_gamma   90.00
#
_symmetry.space_group_name_H-M   'P 1'
#
loop_
_entity.id
_entity.type
_entity.pdbx_description
1 polymer ?
#
loop_
_entity_poly.entity_id
_entity_poly.type
_entity_poly.pdbx_seq_one_letter_code
_entity_poly.pdbx_strand_id
1 'polypeptide(L)' 'MAGPKPTSAALVALFILSALAAPAHGLDRFVVQGRVYCDTCRFGFETKATTYIA' A
#
# COMPACT_ATOMS: atom_id res chain seq x y z
N MET A 1 -18.06 -37.89 -23.11
CA MET A 1 -17.81 -36.91 -22.03
C MET A 1 -18.20 -35.53 -22.55
N ALA A 2 -19.47 -35.15 -22.44
CA ALA A 2 -19.94 -33.83 -22.85
C ALA A 2 -19.92 -32.93 -21.60
N GLY A 3 -18.88 -32.10 -21.47
CA GLY A 3 -18.85 -31.08 -20.44
C GLY A 3 -19.97 -30.05 -20.68
N PRO A 4 -20.55 -29.45 -19.63
CA PRO A 4 -21.58 -28.43 -19.78
C PRO A 4 -21.00 -27.23 -20.57
N LYS A 5 -21.68 -26.83 -21.65
CA LYS A 5 -21.34 -25.61 -22.40
C LYS A 5 -21.64 -24.41 -21.50
N PRO A 6 -20.70 -23.47 -21.32
CA PRO A 6 -20.96 -22.29 -20.50
C PRO A 6 -22.11 -21.50 -21.12
N THR A 7 -23.20 -21.35 -20.36
CA THR A 7 -24.34 -20.55 -20.77
C THR A 7 -23.97 -19.07 -20.69
N SER A 8 -24.60 -18.23 -21.51
CA SER A 8 -24.35 -16.78 -21.53
C SER A 8 -24.49 -16.13 -20.14
N ALA A 9 -25.38 -16.68 -19.30
CA ALA A 9 -25.55 -16.25 -17.92
C ALA A 9 -24.32 -16.54 -17.04
N ALA A 10 -23.65 -17.68 -17.23
CA ALA A 10 -22.43 -18.02 -16.50
C ALA A 10 -21.27 -17.08 -16.85
N LEU A 11 -21.18 -16.63 -18.11
CA LEU A 11 -20.19 -15.64 -18.54
C LEU A 11 -20.43 -14.27 -17.92
N VAL A 12 -21.69 -13.81 -17.90
CA VAL A 12 -22.07 -12.56 -17.22
C VAL A 12 -21.76 -12.65 -15.73
N ALA A 13 -22.10 -13.79 -15.10
CA ALA A 13 -21.82 -14.06 -13.69
C ALA A 13 -20.32 -14.24 -13.37
N LEU A 14 -19.45 -14.47 -14.35
CA LEU A 14 -18.00 -14.44 -14.15
C LEU A 14 -17.46 -13.02 -14.30
N PHE A 15 -18.01 -12.26 -15.26
CA PHE A 15 -17.61 -10.89 -15.53
C PHE A 15 -17.96 -9.96 -14.35
N ILE A 16 -19.17 -10.09 -13.78
CA ILE A 16 -19.51 -9.28 -12.61
C ILE A 16 -18.64 -9.64 -11.39
N LEU A 17 -18.22 -10.90 -11.24
CA LEU A 17 -17.51 -11.38 -10.07
C LEU A 17 -16.05 -10.94 -10.11
N SER A 18 -15.46 -10.93 -11.31
CA SER A 18 -14.13 -10.38 -11.55
C SER A 18 -14.08 -8.85 -11.38
N ALA A 19 -15.13 -8.13 -11.80
CA ALA A 19 -15.24 -6.69 -11.58
C ALA A 19 -15.37 -6.33 -10.08
N LEU A 20 -16.08 -7.15 -9.29
CA LEU A 20 -16.21 -6.97 -7.84
C LEU A 20 -14.96 -7.43 -7.06
N ALA A 21 -14.19 -8.36 -7.61
CA ALA A 21 -12.95 -8.85 -7.03
C ALA A 21 -11.75 -7.93 -7.27
N ALA A 22 -11.96 -6.69 -7.75
CA ALA A 22 -10.91 -5.69 -7.86
C ALA A 22 -10.23 -5.58 -6.47
N PRO A 23 -8.96 -6.01 -6.36
CA PRO A 23 -8.24 -5.85 -5.12
C PRO A 23 -8.21 -4.35 -4.79
N ALA A 24 -8.36 -4.00 -3.51
CA ALA A 24 -8.07 -2.66 -3.02
C ALA A 24 -6.56 -2.40 -3.08
N HIS A 25 -5.95 -2.53 -4.27
CA HIS A 25 -4.59 -2.13 -4.55
C HIS A 25 -4.54 -0.61 -4.47
N GLY A 26 -4.13 -0.09 -3.31
CA GLY A 26 -3.95 1.35 -3.11
C GLY A 26 -4.12 1.88 -1.70
N LEU A 27 -4.49 1.04 -0.71
CA LEU A 27 -4.68 1.52 0.67
C LEU A 27 -3.52 1.23 1.62
N ASP A 28 -2.61 0.31 1.28
CA ASP A 28 -1.43 0.05 2.10
C ASP A 28 -0.31 1.02 1.73
N ARG A 29 -0.52 2.31 2.05
CA ARG A 29 0.57 3.28 2.04
C ARG A 29 1.45 3.02 3.24
N PHE A 30 2.59 2.37 3.03
CA PHE A 30 3.63 2.28 4.04
C PHE A 30 4.32 3.65 4.16
N VAL A 31 4.07 4.35 5.27
CA VAL A 31 4.66 5.66 5.55
C VAL A 31 5.77 5.51 6.58
N VAL A 32 7.00 5.85 6.18
CA VAL A 32 8.13 5.95 7.10
C VAL A 32 8.16 7.37 7.68
N GLN A 33 8.14 7.49 9.00
CA GLN A 33 8.28 8.75 9.71
C GLN A 33 9.72 8.93 10.20
N GLY A 34 10.25 10.14 10.05
CA GLY A 34 11.59 10.51 10.50
C GLY A 34 11.67 12.01 10.81
N ARG A 35 12.74 12.40 11.50
CA ARG A 35 13.06 13.81 11.76
C ARG A 35 14.49 14.09 11.28
N VAL A 36 14.71 15.32 10.82
CA VAL A 36 16.04 15.80 10.44
C VAL A 36 16.51 16.81 11.48
N TYR A 37 17.76 16.69 11.90
CA TYR A 37 18.33 17.57 12.89
C TYR A 37 19.76 17.98 12.54
N CYS A 38 20.16 19.16 13.01
CA CYS A 38 21.54 19.58 13.02
C CYS A 38 22.24 18.97 14.23
N ASP A 39 23.23 18.11 13.99
CA ASP A 39 24.13 17.60 15.01
C ASP A 39 25.21 18.65 15.32
N THR A 40 24.81 19.66 16.10
CA THR A 40 25.62 20.82 16.47
C THR A 40 26.93 20.44 17.16
N CYS A 41 26.96 19.32 17.88
CA CYS A 41 28.12 18.85 18.61
C CYS A 41 28.85 17.68 17.93
N ARG A 42 28.32 17.15 16.82
CA ARG A 42 28.89 16.05 16.02
C ARG A 42 29.09 14.76 16.83
N PHE A 43 28.16 14.46 17.73
CA PHE A 43 28.21 13.24 18.55
C PHE A 43 27.69 12.00 17.82
N GLY A 44 26.95 12.18 16.73
CA GLY A 44 26.33 11.09 15.97
C GLY A 44 25.04 10.57 16.60
N PHE A 45 24.50 11.25 17.60
CA PHE A 45 23.21 10.95 18.22
C PHE A 45 22.53 12.23 18.73
N GLU A 46 21.21 12.15 18.97
CA GLU A 46 20.43 13.28 19.47
C GLU A 46 20.81 13.62 20.92
N THR A 47 21.03 14.91 21.18
CA THR A 47 21.33 15.43 22.51
C THR A 47 20.41 16.60 22.87
N LYS A 48 20.55 17.13 24.09
CA LYS A 48 19.80 18.33 24.52
C LYS A 48 20.12 19.59 23.72
N ALA A 49 21.26 19.61 23.03
CA ALA A 49 21.67 20.72 22.16
C ALA A 49 21.22 20.54 20.70
N THR A 50 20.58 19.42 20.36
CA THR A 50 20.12 19.14 19.00
C THR A 50 19.05 20.14 18.58
N THR A 51 19.22 20.72 17.38
CA THR A 51 18.25 21.64 16.79
C THR A 51 17.58 20.97 15.59
N TYR A 52 16.26 20.86 15.63
CA TYR A 52 15.47 20.28 14.55
C TYR A 52 15.32 21.25 13.38
N ILE A 53 15.38 20.72 12.16
CA ILE A 53 15.18 21.47 10.92
C ILE A 53 13.75 21.21 10.43
N ALA A 54 13.02 22.27 10.09
CA ALA A 54 11.65 22.22 9.58
C ALA A 54 11.60 22.03 8.06
#